data_AF-A0A1V9KH18-F1
#
_entry.id   AF-A0A1V9KH18-F1
#
_cell.length_a   1.000
_cell.length_b   1.000
_cell.length_c   1.000
_cell.angle_alpha   90.00
_cell.angle_beta   90.00
_cell.angle_gamma   90.00
#
_symmetry.space_group_name_H-M   'P 1'
#
loop_
_entity.id
_entity.type
_entity.pdbx_description
1 polymer ?
#
loop_
_entity_poly.entity_id
_entity_poly.type
_entity_poly.pdbx_seq_one_letter_code
_entity_poly.pdbx_strand_id
1 'polypeptide(L)'
;MRSTRRDIPHLAEVRRITEKKRDAWWTVLLVDPVATPLVRQLALRTRVTPNQITWGAFLLGLASAACFALGDWRWLVAGAVIYHVSFIFDCMDGKLARLTGQGSVFGAWLDFVFDRIRVAVCAVALMGGQYERTGETLYIWLALAVVGLDTLRYINSLEIFKIRHTMRKQIKSRMREARRAENQAELSFMEDLLRDNPEADIEQDMTRAEEAANAAAKGDETAEEALVETLAGPVAVAPARVIDLQQEFRRRFPTYLRLRSFLLRHRIRAHLVSGIEFQMGVFMIGPLLDSVMGATIVSGVLLLVFELAIIYKLLLSTRDFTRTIDSFERDAVAKAA
;
A
#
# COMPACT_ATOMS: atom_id res chain seq x y z
N MET A 1 -28.83 -31.55 -12.41
CA MET A 1 -28.43 -30.27 -11.77
C MET A 1 -27.35 -29.60 -12.62
N ARG A 2 -27.72 -28.60 -13.42
CA ARG A 2 -26.77 -27.82 -14.24
C ARG A 2 -25.93 -26.96 -13.31
N SER A 3 -24.63 -27.23 -13.25
CA SER A 3 -23.65 -26.33 -12.65
C SER A 3 -23.72 -25.00 -13.39
N THR A 4 -24.30 -23.98 -12.77
CA THR A 4 -24.19 -22.59 -13.22
C THR A 4 -22.70 -22.25 -13.11
N ARG A 5 -21.94 -22.50 -14.18
CA ARG A 5 -20.56 -22.00 -14.29
C ARG A 5 -20.68 -20.49 -14.09
N ARG A 6 -20.08 -19.96 -13.03
CA ARG A 6 -19.87 -18.53 -12.91
C ARG A 6 -19.24 -18.07 -14.22
N ASP A 7 -19.80 -17.03 -14.82
CA ASP A 7 -19.25 -16.44 -16.04
C ASP A 7 -17.97 -15.68 -15.66
N ILE A 8 -16.88 -16.44 -15.47
CA ILE A 8 -15.60 -15.89 -15.04
C ILE A 8 -14.82 -15.55 -16.31
N PRO A 9 -14.38 -14.29 -16.45
CA PRO A 9 -13.82 -13.82 -17.68
C PRO A 9 -12.44 -14.46 -17.97
N HIS A 10 -11.94 -14.20 -19.18
CA HIS A 10 -10.63 -14.70 -19.61
C HIS A 10 -9.51 -14.15 -18.71
N LEU A 11 -8.37 -14.86 -18.63
CA LEU A 11 -7.28 -14.52 -17.71
C LEU A 11 -6.82 -13.06 -17.84
N ALA A 12 -6.78 -12.51 -19.05
CA ALA A 12 -6.41 -11.12 -19.30
C ALA A 12 -7.33 -10.11 -18.62
N GLU A 13 -8.62 -10.39 -18.56
CA GLU A 13 -9.61 -9.54 -17.92
C GLU A 13 -9.60 -9.74 -16.40
N VAL A 14 -9.40 -10.98 -15.93
CA VAL A 14 -9.18 -11.24 -14.50
C VAL A 14 -7.98 -10.44 -13.99
N ARG A 15 -6.88 -10.36 -14.75
CA ARG A 15 -5.73 -9.52 -14.40
C ARG A 15 -6.13 -8.05 -14.25
N ARG A 16 -6.88 -7.50 -15.21
CA ARG A 16 -7.35 -6.09 -15.16
C ARG A 16 -8.23 -5.79 -13.96
N ILE A 17 -9.11 -6.73 -13.57
CA ILE A 17 -10.04 -6.55 -12.45
C ILE A 17 -9.33 -6.73 -11.10
N THR A 18 -8.43 -7.71 -11.00
CA THR A 18 -7.91 -8.17 -9.71
C THR A 18 -6.56 -7.57 -9.33
N GLU A 19 -5.73 -7.20 -10.29
CA GLU A 19 -4.39 -6.68 -10.05
C GLU A 19 -4.41 -5.18 -9.75
N LYS A 20 -3.65 -4.76 -8.74
CA LYS A 20 -3.53 -3.34 -8.39
C LYS A 20 -2.79 -2.60 -9.50
N LYS A 21 -3.13 -1.32 -9.68
CA LYS A 21 -2.46 -0.44 -10.64
C LYS A 21 -0.96 -0.37 -10.40
N ARG A 22 -0.56 -0.36 -9.13
CA ARG A 22 0.83 -0.48 -8.70
C ARG A 22 0.95 -1.36 -7.47
N ASP A 23 2.03 -2.12 -7.39
CA ASP A 23 2.33 -2.98 -6.25
C ASP A 23 3.86 -3.09 -6.04
N ALA A 24 4.25 -3.80 -4.98
CA ALA A 24 5.62 -4.24 -4.76
C ALA A 24 6.12 -5.02 -5.97
N TRP A 25 7.39 -4.83 -6.35
CA TRP A 25 7.96 -5.60 -7.46
C TRP A 25 7.97 -7.09 -7.16
N TRP A 26 8.10 -7.47 -5.89
CA TRP A 26 7.98 -8.85 -5.46
C TRP A 26 6.61 -9.43 -5.82
N THR A 27 5.54 -8.70 -5.49
CA THR A 27 4.17 -9.13 -5.82
C THR A 27 3.97 -9.20 -7.33
N VAL A 28 4.37 -8.16 -8.07
CA VAL A 28 4.17 -8.12 -9.53
C VAL A 28 4.93 -9.23 -10.27
N LEU A 29 6.16 -9.52 -9.86
CA LEU A 29 7.04 -10.44 -10.60
C LEU A 29 6.92 -11.89 -10.14
N LEU A 30 6.66 -12.12 -8.85
CA LEU A 30 6.69 -13.48 -8.27
C LEU A 30 5.31 -13.98 -7.85
N VAL A 31 4.43 -13.08 -7.37
CA VAL A 31 3.12 -13.49 -6.83
C VAL A 31 2.02 -13.42 -7.88
N ASP A 32 1.82 -12.28 -8.55
CA ASP A 32 0.76 -12.06 -9.54
C ASP A 32 0.74 -13.13 -10.66
N PRO A 33 1.90 -13.57 -11.22
CA PRO A 33 1.91 -14.60 -12.25
C PRO A 33 1.37 -15.95 -11.78
N VAL A 34 1.48 -16.25 -10.49
CA VAL A 34 1.04 -17.50 -9.86
C VAL A 34 -0.37 -17.35 -9.28
N ALA A 35 -0.61 -16.29 -8.50
CA ALA A 35 -1.85 -16.03 -7.80
C ALA A 35 -3.03 -15.79 -8.76
N THR A 36 -2.86 -15.01 -9.83
CA THR A 36 -3.99 -14.64 -10.70
C THR A 36 -4.58 -15.85 -11.45
N PRO A 37 -3.79 -16.75 -12.07
CA PRO A 37 -4.30 -18.00 -12.61
C PRO A 37 -4.95 -18.91 -11.56
N LEU A 38 -4.37 -19.01 -10.36
CA LEU A 38 -4.90 -19.84 -9.28
C LEU A 38 -6.25 -19.32 -8.78
N VAL A 39 -6.40 -18.01 -8.56
CA VAL A 39 -7.68 -17.37 -8.18
C VAL A 39 -8.75 -17.66 -9.22
N ARG A 40 -8.42 -17.52 -10.51
CA ARG A 40 -9.36 -17.84 -11.58
C ARG A 40 -9.78 -19.30 -11.55
N GLN A 41 -8.83 -20.24 -11.39
CA GLN A 41 -9.14 -21.66 -11.31
C GLN A 41 -9.99 -22.00 -10.09
N LEU A 42 -9.67 -21.42 -8.93
CA LEU A 42 -10.40 -21.64 -7.69
C LEU A 42 -11.83 -21.11 -7.79
N ALA A 43 -12.01 -19.91 -8.35
CA ALA A 43 -13.31 -19.31 -8.56
C ALA A 43 -14.18 -20.09 -9.58
N LEU A 44 -13.54 -20.73 -10.57
CA LEU A 44 -14.22 -21.58 -11.56
C LEU A 44 -14.63 -22.94 -11.00
N ARG A 45 -13.80 -23.55 -10.15
CA ARG A 45 -13.97 -24.93 -9.69
C ARG A 45 -14.64 -25.05 -8.32
N THR A 46 -14.63 -24.01 -7.51
CA THR A 46 -15.07 -24.08 -6.11
C THR A 46 -15.90 -22.86 -5.70
N ARG A 47 -16.59 -22.98 -4.56
CA ARG A 47 -17.32 -21.88 -3.92
C ARG A 47 -16.58 -21.34 -2.67
N VAL A 48 -15.26 -21.47 -2.65
CA VAL A 48 -14.44 -20.98 -1.53
C VAL A 48 -14.64 -19.48 -1.36
N THR A 49 -14.77 -19.04 -0.11
CA THR A 49 -14.92 -17.62 0.23
C THR A 49 -13.54 -16.98 0.46
N PRO A 50 -13.39 -15.66 0.26
CA PRO A 50 -12.13 -14.96 0.55
C PRO A 50 -11.63 -15.23 1.97
N ASN A 51 -12.51 -15.14 2.98
CA ASN A 51 -12.14 -15.36 4.38
C ASN A 51 -11.59 -16.77 4.65
N GLN A 52 -12.05 -17.80 3.93
CA GLN A 52 -11.48 -19.16 4.06
C GLN A 52 -10.04 -19.21 3.56
N ILE A 53 -9.71 -18.46 2.51
CA ILE A 53 -8.34 -18.35 2.00
C ILE A 53 -7.49 -17.58 3.01
N THR A 54 -7.99 -16.49 3.59
CA THR A 54 -7.31 -15.72 4.65
C THR A 54 -6.93 -16.61 5.84
N TRP A 55 -7.86 -17.43 6.32
CA TRP A 55 -7.57 -18.41 7.38
C TRP A 55 -6.54 -19.45 6.95
N GLY A 56 -6.63 -19.96 5.72
CA GLY A 56 -5.64 -20.88 5.17
C GLY A 56 -4.23 -20.27 5.08
N ALA A 57 -4.14 -19.02 4.63
CA ALA A 57 -2.90 -18.25 4.59
C ALA A 57 -2.31 -18.09 5.99
N PHE A 58 -3.14 -17.75 6.98
CA PHE A 58 -2.73 -17.61 8.38
C PHE A 58 -2.19 -18.92 8.97
N LEU A 59 -2.89 -20.04 8.78
CA LEU A 59 -2.45 -21.36 9.25
C LEU A 59 -1.12 -21.78 8.61
N LEU A 60 -0.94 -21.52 7.31
CA LEU A 60 0.35 -21.72 6.65
C LEU A 60 1.44 -20.82 7.25
N GLY A 61 1.11 -19.58 7.61
CA GLY A 61 2.02 -18.69 8.32
C GLY A 61 2.47 -19.25 9.67
N LEU A 62 1.56 -19.82 10.45
CA LEU A 62 1.91 -20.50 11.71
C LEU A 62 2.76 -21.75 11.49
N ALA A 63 2.47 -22.53 10.44
CA ALA A 63 3.28 -23.68 10.07
C ALA A 63 4.70 -23.28 9.66
N SER A 64 4.85 -22.15 8.95
CA SER A 64 6.15 -21.56 8.64
C SER A 64 6.91 -21.19 9.91
N ALA A 65 6.24 -20.55 10.87
CA ALA A 65 6.87 -20.19 12.14
C ALA A 65 7.34 -21.43 12.91
N ALA A 66 6.54 -22.50 12.95
CA ALA A 66 6.95 -23.76 13.56
C ALA A 66 8.21 -24.35 12.90
N CYS A 67 8.33 -24.26 11.57
CA CYS A 67 9.55 -24.68 10.87
C CYS A 67 10.75 -23.78 11.22
N PHE A 68 10.56 -22.47 11.28
CA PHE A 68 11.60 -21.52 11.65
C PHE A 68 12.13 -21.72 13.07
N ALA A 69 11.26 -22.09 14.02
CA ALA A 69 11.64 -22.36 15.40
C ALA A 69 12.60 -23.54 15.56
N LEU A 70 12.62 -24.49 14.61
CA LEU A 70 13.53 -25.64 14.65
C LEU A 70 14.99 -25.25 14.33
N GLY A 71 15.22 -24.10 13.71
CA GLY A 71 16.56 -23.51 13.53
C GLY A 71 17.50 -24.20 12.53
N ASP A 72 17.30 -25.48 12.19
CA ASP A 72 18.14 -26.15 11.18
C ASP A 72 17.88 -25.63 9.78
N TRP A 73 18.93 -25.59 8.96
CA TRP A 73 18.87 -25.15 7.57
C TRP A 73 17.72 -25.74 6.75
N ARG A 74 17.48 -27.05 6.85
CA ARG A 74 16.41 -27.74 6.11
C ARG A 74 15.03 -27.22 6.51
N TRP A 75 14.84 -26.94 7.79
CA TRP A 75 13.61 -26.39 8.34
C TRP A 75 13.48 -24.89 8.05
N LEU A 76 14.59 -24.16 7.99
CA LEU A 76 14.62 -22.76 7.51
C LEU A 76 14.14 -22.65 6.07
N VAL A 77 14.67 -23.49 5.16
CA VAL A 77 14.24 -23.53 3.77
C VAL A 77 12.77 -23.93 3.65
N ALA A 78 12.34 -24.95 4.39
CA ALA A 78 10.93 -25.36 4.41
C ALA A 78 10.02 -24.23 4.91
N GLY A 79 10.40 -23.56 6.00
CA GLY A 79 9.72 -22.38 6.53
C GLY A 79 9.61 -21.27 5.50
N ALA A 80 10.71 -20.91 4.83
CA ALA A 80 10.72 -19.87 3.80
C ALA A 80 9.77 -20.17 2.63
N VAL A 81 9.74 -21.42 2.17
CA VAL A 81 8.83 -21.84 1.10
C VAL A 81 7.37 -21.76 1.58
N ILE A 82 7.07 -22.27 2.77
CA ILE A 82 5.72 -22.24 3.35
C ILE A 82 5.28 -20.78 3.60
N TYR A 83 6.17 -19.93 4.08
CA TYR A 83 5.93 -18.49 4.24
C TYR A 83 5.54 -17.84 2.92
N HIS A 84 6.26 -18.16 1.84
CA HIS A 84 5.92 -17.64 0.53
C HIS A 84 4.55 -18.09 0.05
N VAL A 85 4.23 -19.38 0.24
CA VAL A 85 2.93 -19.93 -0.15
C VAL A 85 1.81 -19.27 0.66
N SER A 86 2.03 -19.05 1.97
CA SER A 86 1.13 -18.26 2.83
C SER A 86 0.91 -16.87 2.24
N PHE A 87 1.98 -16.16 1.86
CA PHE A 87 1.89 -14.83 1.26
C PHE A 87 1.19 -14.81 -0.11
N ILE A 88 1.36 -15.87 -0.92
CA ILE A 88 0.61 -16.02 -2.17
C ILE A 88 -0.88 -16.13 -1.86
N PHE A 89 -1.27 -16.93 -0.85
CA PHE A 89 -2.68 -17.11 -0.48
C PHE A 89 -3.30 -15.83 0.09
N ASP A 90 -2.55 -15.10 0.91
CA ASP A 90 -2.85 -13.72 1.36
C ASP A 90 -3.20 -12.84 0.15
N CYS A 91 -2.35 -12.81 -0.87
CA CYS A 91 -2.60 -12.03 -2.07
C CYS A 91 -3.78 -12.55 -2.91
N MET A 92 -4.12 -13.83 -2.77
CA MET A 92 -5.22 -14.47 -3.50
C MET A 92 -6.59 -14.10 -2.92
N ASP A 93 -6.71 -13.89 -1.61
CA ASP A 93 -8.01 -13.60 -0.99
C ASP A 93 -8.60 -12.27 -1.48
N GLY A 94 -7.78 -11.22 -1.58
CA GLY A 94 -8.19 -9.90 -2.03
C GLY A 94 -8.43 -9.87 -3.53
N LYS A 95 -7.66 -10.66 -4.30
CA LYS A 95 -7.90 -10.87 -5.73
C LYS A 95 -9.23 -11.60 -5.94
N LEU A 96 -9.52 -12.63 -5.14
CA LEU A 96 -10.78 -13.37 -5.20
C LEU A 96 -11.95 -12.47 -4.81
N ALA A 97 -11.82 -11.70 -3.73
CA ALA A 97 -12.85 -10.75 -3.27
C ALA A 97 -13.22 -9.73 -4.35
N ARG A 98 -12.22 -9.19 -5.07
CA ARG A 98 -12.43 -8.29 -6.22
C ARG A 98 -13.09 -8.99 -7.40
N LEU A 99 -12.70 -10.24 -7.69
CA LEU A 99 -13.26 -11.00 -8.80
C LEU A 99 -14.71 -11.44 -8.57
N THR A 100 -15.06 -11.83 -7.35
CA THR A 100 -16.38 -12.38 -7.01
C THR A 100 -17.34 -11.34 -6.44
N GLY A 101 -16.87 -10.12 -6.16
CA GLY A 101 -17.65 -9.10 -5.47
C GLY A 101 -17.96 -9.43 -4.01
N GLN A 102 -17.27 -10.41 -3.41
CA GLN A 102 -17.50 -10.87 -2.03
C GLN A 102 -16.58 -10.19 -1.00
N GLY A 103 -16.07 -9.00 -1.32
CA GLY A 103 -15.28 -8.20 -0.38
C GLY A 103 -16.13 -7.75 0.80
N SER A 104 -15.56 -7.74 2.01
CA SER A 104 -16.21 -7.25 3.22
C SER A 104 -15.25 -6.44 4.08
N VAL A 105 -15.80 -5.48 4.85
CA VAL A 105 -15.04 -4.68 5.82
C VAL A 105 -14.32 -5.57 6.83
N PHE A 106 -15.05 -6.55 7.37
CA PHE A 106 -14.49 -7.52 8.30
C PHE A 106 -13.37 -8.35 7.68
N GLY A 107 -13.52 -8.81 6.44
CA GLY A 107 -12.48 -9.56 5.74
C GLY A 107 -11.20 -8.74 5.52
N ALA A 108 -11.33 -7.46 5.15
CA ALA A 108 -10.17 -6.57 5.00
C ALA A 108 -9.46 -6.31 6.34
N TRP A 109 -10.22 -6.14 7.43
CA TRP A 109 -9.64 -6.04 8.78
C TRP A 109 -8.95 -7.34 9.22
N LEU A 110 -9.57 -8.50 8.93
CA LEU A 110 -9.04 -9.81 9.28
C LEU A 110 -7.71 -10.09 8.58
N ASP A 111 -7.66 -9.86 7.26
CA ASP A 111 -6.44 -9.96 6.44
C ASP A 111 -5.31 -9.09 7.03
N PHE A 112 -5.63 -7.84 7.35
CA PHE A 112 -4.69 -6.92 7.98
C PHE A 112 -4.13 -7.44 9.33
N VAL A 113 -5.00 -7.93 10.22
CA VAL A 113 -4.59 -8.43 11.54
C VAL A 113 -3.76 -9.70 11.40
N PHE A 114 -4.14 -10.62 10.52
CA PHE A 114 -3.45 -11.89 10.33
C PHE A 114 -2.07 -11.72 9.72
N ASP A 115 -1.90 -10.78 8.78
CA ASP A 115 -0.57 -10.45 8.27
C ASP A 115 0.36 -9.95 9.40
N ARG A 116 -0.13 -9.08 10.28
CA ARG A 116 0.66 -8.59 11.43
C ARG A 116 1.05 -9.68 12.40
N ILE A 117 0.10 -10.53 12.76
CA ILE A 117 0.38 -11.67 13.65
C ILE A 117 1.37 -12.62 12.98
N ARG A 118 1.19 -12.94 11.69
CA ARG A 118 2.10 -13.80 10.93
C ARG A 118 3.53 -13.26 10.97
N VAL A 119 3.73 -11.98 10.68
CA VAL A 119 5.06 -11.34 10.68
C VAL A 119 5.68 -11.40 12.08
N ALA A 120 4.94 -11.05 13.12
CA ALA A 120 5.44 -11.08 14.50
C ALA A 120 5.83 -12.49 14.95
N VAL A 121 4.95 -13.47 14.73
CA VAL A 121 5.19 -14.87 15.12
C VAL A 121 6.35 -15.46 14.33
N CYS A 122 6.45 -15.20 13.01
CA CYS A 122 7.57 -15.67 12.20
C CYS A 122 8.90 -14.99 12.62
N ALA A 123 8.89 -13.70 12.97
CA ALA A 123 10.08 -12.99 13.45
C ALA A 123 10.61 -13.62 14.74
N VAL A 124 9.73 -13.81 15.73
CA VAL A 124 10.10 -14.41 17.01
C VAL A 124 10.55 -15.85 16.81
N ALA A 125 9.86 -16.64 16.00
CA ALA A 125 10.21 -18.04 15.78
C ALA A 125 11.53 -18.21 15.03
N LEU A 126 11.77 -17.43 13.96
CA LEU A 126 13.01 -17.49 13.19
C LEU A 126 14.22 -17.09 14.02
N MET A 127 14.12 -15.98 14.73
CA MET A 127 15.23 -15.48 15.53
C MET A 127 15.43 -16.32 16.79
N GLY A 128 14.36 -16.77 17.43
CA GLY A 128 14.40 -17.68 18.57
C GLY A 128 15.05 -19.02 18.20
N GLY A 129 14.65 -19.61 17.08
CA GLY A 129 15.26 -20.86 16.58
C GLY A 129 16.75 -20.71 16.24
N GLN A 130 17.16 -19.56 15.70
CA GLN A 130 18.59 -19.27 15.48
C GLN A 130 19.35 -19.02 16.78
N TYR A 131 18.74 -18.37 17.77
CA TYR A 131 19.32 -18.16 19.09
C TYR A 131 19.59 -19.49 19.81
N GLU A 132 18.60 -20.38 19.88
CA GLU A 132 18.75 -21.71 20.51
C GLU A 132 19.88 -22.54 19.86
N ARG A 133 20.09 -22.37 18.55
CA ARG A 133 21.12 -23.08 17.80
C ARG A 133 22.53 -22.50 17.98
N THR A 134 22.65 -21.17 18.05
CA THR A 134 23.95 -20.47 17.99
C THR A 134 24.41 -19.92 19.33
N GLY A 135 23.50 -19.72 20.28
CA GLY A 135 23.73 -18.99 21.54
C GLY A 135 23.91 -17.47 21.38
N GLU A 136 23.78 -16.93 20.16
CA GLU A 136 24.09 -15.54 19.86
C GLU A 136 22.92 -14.62 20.19
N THR A 137 23.05 -13.83 21.25
CA THR A 137 22.00 -12.94 21.77
C THR A 137 21.56 -11.86 20.77
N LEU A 138 22.38 -11.55 19.76
CA LEU A 138 22.00 -10.61 18.70
C LEU A 138 20.71 -11.02 17.98
N TYR A 139 20.39 -12.31 17.86
CA TYR A 139 19.15 -12.77 17.25
C TYR A 139 17.90 -12.26 18.01
N ILE A 140 17.94 -12.19 19.33
CA ILE A 140 16.82 -11.68 20.14
C ILE A 140 16.59 -10.19 19.82
N TRP A 141 17.67 -9.41 19.74
CA TRP A 141 17.60 -8.01 19.34
C TRP A 141 17.11 -7.83 17.90
N LEU A 142 17.50 -8.73 17.00
CA LEU A 142 16.99 -8.74 15.62
C LEU A 142 15.50 -9.07 15.56
N ALA A 143 14.98 -9.95 16.42
CA ALA A 143 13.55 -10.22 16.50
C ALA A 143 12.77 -8.95 16.86
N LEU A 144 13.24 -8.24 17.89
CA LEU A 144 12.66 -6.98 18.31
C LEU A 144 12.79 -5.91 17.22
N ALA A 145 13.95 -5.83 16.56
CA ALA A 145 14.17 -4.90 15.47
C ALA A 145 13.25 -5.18 14.28
N VAL A 146 13.02 -6.44 13.90
CA VAL A 146 12.13 -6.79 12.79
C VAL A 146 10.69 -6.38 13.07
N VAL A 147 10.17 -6.73 14.25
CA VAL A 147 8.80 -6.35 14.66
C VAL A 147 8.68 -4.83 14.80
N GLY A 148 9.67 -4.19 15.41
CA GLY A 148 9.72 -2.73 15.59
C GLY A 148 9.76 -1.98 14.26
N LEU A 149 10.56 -2.43 13.30
CA LEU A 149 10.67 -1.84 11.97
C LEU A 149 9.39 -2.02 11.15
N ASP A 150 8.76 -3.20 11.17
CA ASP A 150 7.47 -3.40 10.49
C ASP A 150 6.38 -2.50 11.09
N THR A 151 6.37 -2.35 12.42
CA THR A 151 5.45 -1.46 13.13
C THR A 151 5.72 0.02 12.82
N LEU A 152 6.99 0.45 12.85
CA LEU A 152 7.40 1.82 12.54
C LEU A 152 6.99 2.19 11.12
N ARG A 153 7.26 1.31 10.16
CA ARG A 153 6.84 1.47 8.76
C ARG A 153 5.34 1.63 8.63
N TYR A 154 4.57 0.80 9.36
CA TYR A 154 3.13 0.89 9.37
C TYR A 154 2.64 2.24 9.93
N ILE A 155 3.14 2.66 11.10
CA ILE A 155 2.79 3.95 11.70
C ILE A 155 3.14 5.10 10.76
N ASN A 156 4.32 5.09 10.15
CA ASN A 156 4.74 6.12 9.21
C ASN A 156 3.79 6.18 8.00
N SER A 157 3.39 5.02 7.46
CA SER A 157 2.44 4.97 6.35
C SER A 157 1.08 5.58 6.70
N LEU A 158 0.58 5.36 7.93
CA LEU A 158 -0.65 5.97 8.43
C LEU A 158 -0.51 7.50 8.55
N GLU A 159 0.61 7.96 9.09
CA GLU A 159 0.81 9.39 9.36
C GLU A 159 1.00 10.18 8.06
N ILE A 160 1.74 9.64 7.10
CA ILE A 160 1.87 10.20 5.75
C ILE A 160 0.49 10.33 5.09
N PHE A 161 -0.35 9.30 5.24
CA PHE A 161 -1.71 9.31 4.72
C PHE A 161 -2.54 10.44 5.35
N LYS A 162 -2.56 10.54 6.68
CA LYS A 162 -3.30 11.59 7.40
C LYS A 162 -2.86 13.00 7.00
N ILE A 163 -1.55 13.22 6.85
CA ILE A 163 -0.99 14.52 6.44
C ILE A 163 -1.47 14.88 5.03
N ARG A 164 -1.38 13.93 4.08
CA ARG A 164 -1.86 14.13 2.71
C ARG A 164 -3.37 14.38 2.64
N HIS A 165 -4.15 13.62 3.40
CA HIS A 165 -5.59 13.79 3.49
C HIS A 165 -5.96 15.17 4.04
N THR A 166 -5.25 15.62 5.08
CA THR A 166 -5.44 16.95 5.68
C THR A 166 -5.15 18.06 4.69
N MET A 167 -4.02 18.00 3.96
CA MET A 167 -3.70 18.98 2.91
C MET A 167 -4.79 19.03 1.83
N ARG A 168 -5.27 17.87 1.35
CA ARG A 168 -6.39 17.82 0.38
C ARG A 168 -7.68 18.40 0.93
N LYS A 169 -7.98 18.17 2.21
CA LYS A 169 -9.17 18.72 2.87
C LYS A 169 -9.09 20.24 2.97
N GLN A 170 -7.92 20.80 3.28
CA GLN A 170 -7.68 22.24 3.30
C GLN A 170 -7.89 22.87 1.91
N ILE A 171 -7.31 22.26 0.87
CA ILE A 171 -7.50 22.67 -0.53
C ILE A 171 -9.00 22.69 -0.88
N LYS A 172 -9.73 21.62 -0.60
CA LYS A 172 -11.18 21.53 -0.88
C LYS A 172 -12.02 22.53 -0.07
N SER A 173 -11.63 22.86 1.16
CA SER A 173 -12.31 23.90 1.96
C SER A 173 -12.17 25.25 1.29
N ARG A 174 -10.93 25.64 0.95
CA ARG A 174 -10.65 26.91 0.28
C ARG A 174 -11.34 27.01 -1.09
N MET A 175 -11.44 25.91 -1.85
CA MET A 175 -12.24 25.89 -3.09
C MET A 175 -13.71 26.27 -2.86
N ARG A 176 -14.32 25.73 -1.79
CA ARG A 176 -15.73 26.00 -1.47
C ARG A 176 -15.92 27.46 -1.05
N GLU A 177 -14.98 28.00 -0.29
CA GLU A 177 -14.98 29.41 0.11
C GLU A 177 -14.79 30.33 -1.10
N ALA A 178 -13.83 30.04 -1.97
CA ALA A 178 -13.61 30.77 -3.23
C ALA A 178 -14.84 30.74 -4.15
N ARG A 179 -15.54 29.61 -4.24
CA ARG A 179 -16.79 29.49 -5.01
C ARG A 179 -17.90 30.37 -4.44
N ARG A 180 -18.01 30.45 -3.10
CA ARG A 180 -18.99 31.32 -2.41
C ARG A 180 -18.66 32.80 -2.54
N ALA A 181 -17.37 33.13 -2.57
CA ALA A 181 -16.88 34.50 -2.73
C ALA A 181 -16.79 34.93 -4.21
N GLU A 182 -17.23 34.09 -5.16
CA GLU A 182 -17.09 34.30 -6.61
C GLU A 182 -15.65 34.61 -7.07
N ASN A 183 -14.66 34.17 -6.28
CA ASN A 183 -13.24 34.39 -6.55
C ASN A 183 -12.72 33.37 -7.56
N GLN A 184 -12.94 33.63 -8.85
CA GLN A 184 -12.54 32.74 -9.95
C GLN A 184 -11.01 32.49 -9.99
N ALA A 185 -10.20 33.45 -9.54
CA ALA A 185 -8.75 33.31 -9.50
C ALA A 185 -8.29 32.30 -8.45
N GLU A 186 -8.89 32.32 -7.26
CA GLU A 186 -8.60 31.34 -6.20
C GLU A 186 -9.15 29.96 -6.54
N LEU A 187 -10.34 29.90 -7.14
CA LEU A 187 -10.97 28.65 -7.53
C LEU A 187 -10.14 27.90 -8.58
N SER A 188 -9.72 28.58 -9.65
CA SER A 188 -8.86 28.00 -10.70
C SER A 188 -7.49 27.56 -10.16
N PHE A 189 -6.87 28.35 -9.29
CA PHE A 189 -5.60 28.00 -8.63
C PHE A 189 -5.72 26.72 -7.79
N MET A 190 -6.82 26.61 -7.03
CA MET A 190 -7.04 25.48 -6.13
C MET A 190 -7.47 24.21 -6.88
N GLU A 191 -8.16 24.35 -8.02
CA GLU A 191 -8.41 23.25 -8.98
C GLU A 191 -7.11 22.72 -9.59
N ASP A 192 -6.19 23.62 -9.97
CA ASP A 192 -4.88 23.24 -10.50
C ASP A 192 -4.03 22.50 -9.45
N LEU A 193 -4.12 22.88 -8.16
CA LEU A 193 -3.47 22.16 -7.05
C LEU A 193 -3.99 20.73 -6.84
N LEU A 194 -5.28 20.47 -7.09
CA LEU A 194 -5.84 19.11 -7.00
C LEU A 194 -5.51 18.23 -8.20
N ARG A 195 -5.20 18.83 -9.36
CA ARG A 195 -4.89 18.10 -10.59
C ARG A 195 -3.57 17.32 -10.51
N ASP A 196 -2.70 17.65 -9.56
CA ASP A 196 -1.48 16.92 -9.26
C ASP A 196 -1.73 15.80 -8.23
N ASN A 197 -1.93 14.56 -8.69
CA ASN A 197 -1.37 13.41 -7.95
C ASN A 197 -1.30 12.09 -8.72
N PRO A 198 -0.13 11.75 -9.30
CA PRO A 198 0.12 10.42 -9.79
C PRO A 198 0.28 9.37 -8.68
N GLU A 199 0.31 9.67 -7.38
CA GLU A 199 0.75 8.73 -6.31
C GLU A 199 -0.38 8.03 -5.54
N ALA A 200 -1.58 8.01 -6.11
CA ALA A 200 -2.83 7.51 -5.51
C ALA A 200 -2.90 6.00 -5.14
N ASP A 201 -1.81 5.24 -5.17
CA ASP A 201 -1.91 3.77 -5.02
C ASP A 201 -1.69 3.26 -3.59
N ILE A 202 -0.91 3.95 -2.73
CA ILE A 202 -0.97 3.70 -1.27
C ILE A 202 -2.28 4.26 -0.69
N GLU A 203 -2.75 5.34 -1.31
CA GLU A 203 -4.00 6.02 -0.96
C GLU A 203 -5.21 5.09 -1.19
N GLN A 204 -5.25 4.31 -2.28
CA GLN A 204 -6.37 3.40 -2.56
C GLN A 204 -6.56 2.25 -1.55
N ASP A 205 -5.48 1.66 -1.03
CA ASP A 205 -5.57 0.55 -0.08
C ASP A 205 -6.07 1.03 1.30
N MET A 206 -5.62 2.21 1.71
CA MET A 206 -6.04 2.84 2.96
C MET A 206 -7.39 3.57 2.84
N THR A 207 -7.69 4.17 1.69
CA THR A 207 -9.02 4.76 1.42
C THR A 207 -10.07 3.66 1.41
N ARG A 208 -9.78 2.45 0.91
CA ARG A 208 -10.68 1.30 1.07
C ARG A 208 -10.82 0.86 2.52
N ALA A 209 -9.73 0.85 3.30
CA ALA A 209 -9.78 0.51 4.73
C ALA A 209 -10.53 1.56 5.58
N GLU A 210 -10.38 2.85 5.25
CA GLU A 210 -11.09 3.96 5.90
C GLU A 210 -12.51 4.15 5.39
N GLU A 211 -12.82 3.96 4.11
CA GLU A 211 -14.19 3.95 3.59
C GLU A 211 -14.96 2.78 4.21
N ALA A 212 -14.32 1.62 4.36
CA ALA A 212 -14.86 0.48 5.07
C ALA A 212 -15.07 0.76 6.57
N ALA A 213 -14.11 1.40 7.25
CA ALA A 213 -14.23 1.77 8.65
C ALA A 213 -15.25 2.90 8.88
N ASN A 214 -15.31 3.90 7.99
CA ASN A 214 -16.25 5.02 8.06
C ASN A 214 -17.67 4.60 7.69
N ALA A 215 -17.85 3.69 6.72
CA ALA A 215 -19.17 3.13 6.41
C ALA A 215 -19.70 2.27 7.57
N ALA A 216 -18.83 1.51 8.24
CA ALA A 216 -19.19 0.73 9.42
C ALA A 216 -19.46 1.61 10.66
N ALA A 217 -18.76 2.74 10.81
CA ALA A 217 -18.93 3.67 11.92
C ALA A 217 -20.15 4.59 11.76
N LYS A 218 -20.65 4.81 10.54
CA LYS A 218 -21.71 5.78 10.30
C LYS A 218 -23.13 5.24 10.35
N GLY A 219 -23.45 4.06 9.80
CA GLY A 219 -24.86 3.60 9.80
C GLY A 219 -25.87 4.70 9.42
N ASP A 220 -25.51 5.55 8.46
CA ASP A 220 -26.16 6.85 8.23
C ASP A 220 -26.63 6.93 6.77
N GLU A 221 -27.94 6.99 6.59
CA GLU A 221 -28.66 7.03 5.30
C GLU A 221 -28.49 8.38 4.57
N THR A 222 -27.72 9.33 5.10
CA THR A 222 -27.54 10.68 4.51
C THR A 222 -26.46 10.78 3.42
N ALA A 223 -25.98 9.64 2.89
CA ALA A 223 -24.98 9.62 1.81
C ALA A 223 -25.56 9.84 0.39
N GLU A 224 -26.88 9.77 0.22
CA GLU A 224 -27.54 9.99 -1.07
C GLU A 224 -27.72 11.48 -1.42
N GLU A 225 -27.86 12.37 -0.42
CA GLU A 225 -28.14 13.79 -0.67
C GLU A 225 -26.91 14.59 -1.16
N ALA A 226 -25.68 14.17 -0.81
CA ALA A 226 -24.46 14.85 -1.26
C ALA A 226 -24.04 14.49 -2.70
N LEU A 227 -24.61 13.44 -3.29
CA LEU A 227 -24.26 12.96 -4.63
C LEU A 227 -25.04 13.70 -5.74
N VAL A 228 -26.16 14.35 -5.40
CA VAL A 228 -27.09 14.96 -6.38
C VAL A 228 -26.77 16.43 -6.66
N GLU A 229 -26.08 17.15 -5.78
CA GLU A 229 -25.81 18.58 -5.95
C GLU A 229 -24.54 18.91 -6.80
N THR A 230 -23.88 17.88 -7.35
CA THR A 230 -22.62 18.03 -8.13
C THR A 230 -22.84 18.06 -9.65
N LEU A 231 -24.08 18.26 -10.12
CA LEU A 231 -24.43 18.26 -11.56
C LEU A 231 -25.19 19.53 -11.99
N ALA A 232 -24.57 20.70 -11.82
CA ALA A 232 -25.05 21.93 -12.46
C ALA A 232 -23.92 22.67 -13.20
N GLY A 233 -23.90 22.46 -14.53
CA GLY A 233 -23.53 23.45 -15.57
C GLY A 233 -22.06 23.81 -15.81
N PRO A 234 -21.60 23.93 -17.08
CA PRO A 234 -20.21 24.24 -17.40
C PRO A 234 -19.96 25.75 -17.38
N VAL A 235 -18.88 26.18 -16.71
CA VAL A 235 -18.28 27.51 -16.91
C VAL A 235 -16.96 27.31 -17.64
N ALA A 236 -16.78 28.01 -18.76
CA ALA A 236 -15.61 27.92 -19.61
C ALA A 236 -14.35 28.39 -18.86
N VAL A 237 -13.36 27.51 -18.72
CA VAL A 237 -12.09 27.79 -18.02
C VAL A 237 -10.99 28.15 -19.03
N ALA A 238 -10.32 29.27 -18.77
CA ALA A 238 -9.14 29.78 -19.49
C ALA A 238 -7.96 28.77 -19.47
N PRO A 239 -6.96 28.88 -20.38
CA PRO A 239 -5.89 27.89 -20.48
C PRO A 239 -5.05 27.80 -19.20
N ALA A 240 -4.95 26.57 -18.69
CA ALA A 240 -4.46 26.16 -17.38
C ALA A 240 -2.98 26.46 -17.10
N ARG A 241 -2.65 26.79 -15.85
CA ARG A 241 -1.27 27.00 -15.40
C ARG A 241 -0.95 25.94 -14.34
N VAL A 242 -0.60 24.74 -14.81
CA VAL A 242 -0.24 23.58 -13.97
C VAL A 242 0.84 23.95 -12.94
N ILE A 243 0.48 24.02 -11.66
CA ILE A 243 1.41 24.31 -10.57
C ILE A 243 1.97 22.98 -10.05
N ASP A 244 3.19 22.64 -10.50
CA ASP A 244 3.86 21.39 -10.13
C ASP A 244 4.38 21.46 -8.69
N LEU A 245 3.66 20.83 -7.76
CA LEU A 245 4.05 20.73 -6.34
C LEU A 245 5.32 19.88 -6.11
N GLN A 246 5.90 19.31 -7.17
CA GLN A 246 7.15 18.54 -7.14
C GLN A 246 8.25 19.17 -7.99
N GLN A 247 8.12 20.45 -8.37
CA GLN A 247 9.08 21.12 -9.24
C GLN A 247 10.51 21.07 -8.68
N GLU A 248 10.68 21.26 -7.37
CA GLU A 248 12.00 21.23 -6.70
C GLU A 248 12.62 19.82 -6.73
N PHE A 249 11.79 18.78 -6.53
CA PHE A 249 12.23 17.38 -6.60
C PHE A 249 12.63 16.96 -8.02
N ARG A 250 11.82 17.32 -9.03
CA ARG A 250 12.10 16.98 -10.44
C ARG A 250 13.38 17.63 -10.96
N ARG A 251 13.65 18.86 -10.54
CA ARG A 251 14.88 19.58 -10.87
C ARG A 251 16.12 18.90 -10.29
N ARG A 252 16.02 18.30 -9.10
CA ARG A 252 17.15 17.70 -8.38
C ARG A 252 17.47 16.27 -8.82
N PHE A 253 16.50 15.53 -9.39
CA PHE A 253 16.68 14.10 -9.72
C PHE A 253 16.15 13.67 -11.12
N PRO A 254 16.75 14.14 -12.24
CA PRO A 254 16.26 13.83 -13.59
C PRO A 254 16.43 12.36 -14.02
N THR A 255 17.49 11.68 -13.57
CA THR A 255 17.73 10.25 -13.84
C THR A 255 16.73 9.35 -13.11
N TYR A 256 16.38 9.70 -11.88
CA TYR A 256 15.34 9.02 -11.10
C TYR A 256 13.98 9.03 -11.82
N LEU A 257 13.63 10.13 -12.50
CA LEU A 257 12.37 10.20 -13.25
C LEU A 257 12.31 9.19 -14.40
N ARG A 258 13.43 8.92 -15.09
CA ARG A 258 13.49 7.90 -16.15
C ARG A 258 13.32 6.50 -15.58
N LEU A 259 14.01 6.19 -14.49
CA LEU A 259 13.88 4.91 -13.79
C LEU A 259 12.45 4.73 -13.25
N ARG A 260 11.88 5.77 -12.63
CA ARG A 260 10.49 5.79 -12.16
C ARG A 260 9.52 5.52 -13.29
N SER A 261 9.62 6.23 -14.42
CA SER A 261 8.75 5.98 -15.58
C SER A 261 8.90 4.56 -16.14
N PHE A 262 10.09 3.96 -16.05
CA PHE A 262 10.28 2.55 -16.38
C PHE A 262 9.57 1.61 -15.39
N LEU A 263 9.74 1.81 -14.09
CA LEU A 263 9.09 1.01 -13.05
C LEU A 263 7.56 1.10 -13.12
N LEU A 264 7.05 2.32 -13.29
CA LEU A 264 5.61 2.59 -13.38
C LEU A 264 4.97 1.94 -14.62
N ARG A 265 5.70 1.84 -15.74
CA ARG A 265 5.23 1.09 -16.92
C ARG A 265 5.05 -0.41 -16.65
N HIS A 266 5.77 -0.95 -15.66
CA HIS A 266 5.70 -2.35 -15.25
C HIS A 266 4.82 -2.57 -14.01
N ARG A 267 3.94 -1.62 -13.62
CA ARG A 267 3.14 -1.66 -12.38
C ARG A 267 3.98 -1.70 -11.09
N ILE A 268 5.27 -1.41 -11.15
CA ILE A 268 6.15 -1.41 -9.99
C ILE A 268 6.13 -0.03 -9.33
N ARG A 269 5.87 -0.01 -8.01
CA ARG A 269 5.94 1.22 -7.20
C ARG A 269 7.38 1.75 -7.13
N ALA A 270 7.52 3.07 -6.98
CA ALA A 270 8.84 3.72 -7.00
C ALA A 270 9.67 3.49 -5.70
N HIS A 271 9.00 3.10 -4.60
CA HIS A 271 9.64 2.66 -3.36
C HIS A 271 9.93 1.16 -3.42
N LEU A 272 11.16 0.84 -3.83
CA LEU A 272 11.58 -0.53 -4.17
C LEU A 272 11.80 -1.42 -2.95
N VAL A 273 12.09 -0.86 -1.77
CA VAL A 273 12.16 -1.61 -0.52
C VAL A 273 11.20 -0.99 0.47
N SER A 274 10.11 -1.69 0.75
CA SER A 274 9.16 -1.33 1.79
C SER A 274 8.77 -2.63 2.53
N GLY A 275 7.53 -2.76 3.00
CA GLY A 275 7.14 -3.84 3.91
C GLY A 275 7.34 -5.23 3.31
N ILE A 276 6.82 -5.47 2.11
CA ILE A 276 6.86 -6.80 1.48
C ILE A 276 8.31 -7.22 1.19
N GLU A 277 9.12 -6.36 0.59
CA GLU A 277 10.51 -6.71 0.26
C GLU A 277 11.36 -6.91 1.51
N PHE A 278 11.11 -6.13 2.56
CA PHE A 278 11.72 -6.32 3.87
C PHE A 278 11.37 -7.71 4.44
N GLN A 279 10.08 -8.06 4.47
CA GLN A 279 9.63 -9.36 4.95
C GLN A 279 10.22 -10.51 4.12
N MET A 280 10.25 -10.40 2.79
CA MET A 280 10.85 -11.42 1.92
C MET A 280 12.36 -11.52 2.12
N GLY A 281 13.05 -10.41 2.36
CA GLY A 281 14.46 -10.39 2.73
C GLY A 281 14.75 -11.18 4.02
N VAL A 282 13.93 -10.96 5.05
CA VAL A 282 14.07 -11.60 6.38
C VAL A 282 13.62 -13.06 6.38
N PHE A 283 12.43 -13.35 5.87
CA PHE A 283 11.77 -14.66 6.02
C PHE A 283 12.00 -15.61 4.85
N MET A 284 12.46 -15.10 3.71
CA MET A 284 12.77 -15.94 2.56
C MET A 284 14.25 -15.92 2.22
N ILE A 285 14.80 -14.76 1.88
CA ILE A 285 16.17 -14.69 1.35
C ILE A 285 17.19 -15.10 2.40
N GLY A 286 17.08 -14.60 3.64
CA GLY A 286 17.97 -14.99 4.74
C GLY A 286 18.00 -16.51 4.99
N PRO A 287 16.84 -17.14 5.26
CA PRO A 287 16.68 -18.58 5.39
C PRO A 287 17.00 -19.40 4.13
N LEU A 288 17.06 -18.81 2.93
CA LEU A 288 17.47 -19.48 1.69
C LEU A 288 18.96 -19.32 1.38
N LEU A 289 19.67 -18.43 2.07
CA LEU A 289 21.12 -18.21 1.91
C LEU A 289 21.96 -18.58 3.15
N ASP A 290 21.32 -19.14 4.18
CA ASP A 290 21.91 -19.48 5.49
C ASP A 290 22.54 -18.27 6.17
N SER A 291 21.96 -17.10 5.88
CA SER A 291 22.46 -15.80 6.29
C SER A 291 21.32 -14.98 6.87
N VAL A 292 20.61 -15.55 7.85
CA VAL A 292 19.46 -14.91 8.50
C VAL A 292 19.86 -13.56 9.10
N MET A 293 20.96 -13.51 9.84
CA MET A 293 21.47 -12.29 10.45
C MET A 293 21.81 -11.22 9.41
N GLY A 294 22.64 -11.56 8.43
CA GLY A 294 23.10 -10.63 7.39
C GLY A 294 21.95 -10.10 6.54
N ALA A 295 21.07 -10.99 6.07
CA ALA A 295 19.90 -10.62 5.29
C ALA A 295 18.93 -9.71 6.08
N THR A 296 18.76 -9.97 7.38
CA THR A 296 17.91 -9.13 8.24
C THR A 296 18.46 -7.74 8.41
N ILE A 297 19.75 -7.61 8.70
CA ILE A 297 20.41 -6.30 8.86
C ILE A 297 20.34 -5.51 7.54
N VAL A 298 20.70 -6.14 6.41
CA VAL A 298 20.65 -5.48 5.09
C VAL A 298 19.23 -5.04 4.75
N SER A 299 18.24 -5.92 4.95
CA SER A 299 16.83 -5.59 4.67
C SER A 299 16.32 -4.47 5.56
N GLY A 300 16.68 -4.47 6.85
CA GLY A 300 16.31 -3.42 7.80
C GLY A 300 16.93 -2.06 7.47
N VAL A 301 18.22 -2.03 7.12
CA VAL A 301 18.91 -0.81 6.68
C VAL A 301 18.27 -0.27 5.41
N LEU A 302 18.02 -1.12 4.41
CA LEU A 302 17.36 -0.71 3.17
C LEU A 302 15.96 -0.14 3.45
N LEU A 303 15.16 -0.81 4.29
CA LEU A 303 13.85 -0.30 4.70
C LEU A 303 13.95 1.10 5.30
N LEU A 304 14.85 1.31 6.27
CA LEU A 304 15.03 2.61 6.91
C LEU A 304 15.45 3.70 5.92
N VAL A 305 16.36 3.40 5.00
CA VAL A 305 16.78 4.34 3.96
C VAL A 305 15.60 4.76 3.07
N PHE A 306 14.76 3.81 2.67
CA PHE A 306 13.57 4.12 1.86
C PHE A 306 12.50 4.87 2.65
N GLU A 307 12.26 4.52 3.92
CA GLU A 307 11.32 5.25 4.79
C GLU A 307 11.77 6.71 5.01
N LEU A 308 13.07 6.94 5.26
CA LEU A 308 13.63 8.28 5.36
C LEU A 308 13.48 9.06 4.04
N ALA A 309 13.68 8.42 2.89
CA ALA A 309 13.48 9.06 1.60
C ALA A 309 12.02 9.47 1.38
N ILE A 310 11.07 8.65 1.83
CA ILE A 310 9.63 8.96 1.77
C ILE A 310 9.30 10.14 2.69
N ILE A 311 9.80 10.14 3.93
CA ILE A 311 9.60 11.24 4.89
C ILE A 311 10.19 12.54 4.33
N TYR A 312 11.41 12.49 3.79
CA TYR A 312 12.06 13.64 3.19
C TYR A 312 11.25 14.21 2.01
N LYS A 313 10.71 13.33 1.17
CA LYS A 313 9.83 13.75 0.08
C LYS A 313 8.53 14.38 0.59
N LEU A 314 7.94 13.85 1.65
CA LEU A 314 6.76 14.46 2.26
C LEU A 314 7.09 15.85 2.81
N LEU A 315 8.22 16.01 3.51
CA LEU A 315 8.68 17.30 4.03
C LEU A 315 8.81 18.34 2.92
N LEU A 316 9.43 17.98 1.78
CA LEU A 316 9.51 18.87 0.61
C LEU A 316 8.12 19.25 0.10
N SER A 317 7.23 18.27 -0.07
CA SER A 317 5.86 18.51 -0.55
C SER A 317 5.07 19.44 0.38
N THR A 318 5.22 19.30 1.71
CA THR A 318 4.55 20.19 2.67
C THR A 318 5.12 21.60 2.61
N ARG A 319 6.45 21.76 2.47
CA ARG A 319 7.08 23.08 2.31
C ARG A 319 6.62 23.78 1.04
N ASP A 320 6.54 23.05 -0.07
CA ASP A 320 6.07 23.59 -1.35
C ASP A 320 4.59 23.94 -1.29
N PHE A 321 3.77 23.12 -0.62
CA PHE A 321 2.37 23.45 -0.34
C PHE A 321 2.23 24.77 0.43
N THR A 322 2.93 24.93 1.56
CA THR A 322 2.89 26.17 2.36
C THR A 322 3.35 27.38 1.55
N ARG A 323 4.50 27.29 0.86
CA ARG A 323 5.01 28.38 0.01
C ARG A 323 4.02 28.80 -1.07
N THR A 324 3.35 27.82 -1.68
CA THR A 324 2.41 28.05 -2.77
C THR A 324 1.17 28.77 -2.26
N ILE A 325 0.62 28.35 -1.11
CA ILE A 325 -0.49 29.03 -0.44
C ILE A 325 -0.10 30.46 -0.03
N ASP A 326 1.05 30.66 0.61
CA ASP A 326 1.53 31.99 1.03
C ASP A 326 1.81 32.94 -0.15
N SER A 327 2.22 32.40 -1.30
CA SER A 327 2.42 33.21 -2.51
C SER A 327 1.10 33.74 -3.06
N PHE A 328 0.06 32.92 -3.07
CA PHE A 328 -1.27 33.33 -3.51
C PHE A 328 -1.85 34.41 -2.60
N GLU A 329 -1.72 34.24 -1.28
CA GLU A 329 -2.21 35.23 -0.30
C GLU A 329 -1.51 36.59 -0.45
N ARG A 330 -0.19 36.61 -0.67
CA ARG A 330 0.55 37.85 -0.93
C ARG A 330 0.14 38.53 -2.22
N ASP A 331 -0.01 37.77 -3.31
CA ASP A 331 -0.44 38.32 -4.59
C ASP A 331 -1.88 38.86 -4.54
N ALA A 332 -2.75 38.23 -3.75
CA ALA A 332 -4.11 38.71 -3.50
C ALA A 332 -4.10 40.05 -2.73
N VAL A 333 -3.29 40.16 -1.68
CA VAL A 333 -3.13 41.41 -0.91
C VAL A 333 -2.54 42.52 -1.76
N ALA A 334 -1.51 42.23 -2.56
CA ALA A 334 -0.86 43.21 -3.42
C ALA A 334 -1.77 43.73 -4.55
N LYS A 335 -2.75 42.93 -5.00
CA LYS A 335 -3.77 43.37 -5.98
C LYS A 335 -4.91 44.18 -5.35
N ALA A 336 -5.10 44.05 -4.03
CA ALA A 336 -6.16 44.75 -3.30
C ALA A 336 -5.72 46.11 -2.72
N ALA A 337 -4.40 46.35 -2.61
CA ALA A 337 -3.79 47.60 -2.16
C ALA A 337 -3.58 48.59 -3.32
#